data_AF-A0A4Z1NU67-F1
#
_entry.id   AF-A0A4Z1NU67-F1
#
_cell.length_a   1.000
_cell.length_b   1.000
_cell.length_c   1.000
_cell.angle_alpha   90.00
_cell.angle_beta   90.00
_cell.angle_gamma   90.00
#
_symmetry.space_group_name_H-M   'P 1'
#
loop_
_entity.id
_entity.type
_entity.pdbx_description
1 polymer ?
#
loop_
_entity_poly.entity_id
_entity_poly.type
_entity_poly.pdbx_seq_one_letter_code
_entity_poly.pdbx_strand_id
1 'polypeptide(L)'
;MVTVHNPLIRGLNAIVLQAEQVPAQEEYFFGALDNKYGQGTMQQSFDEHAAFHSGLEKLAACLQSCAAEEEEFNGPKLVDIINTFSEPLIHHMSSEIVTILALTRFPEAEVYAIFESTLTEALKKLHAASLVT
;
A
#
# COMPACT_ATOMS: atom_id res chain seq x y z
N MET A 1 -29.19 -0.65 2.15
CA MET A 1 -28.33 -1.83 1.96
C MET A 1 -27.35 -1.61 0.80
N VAL A 2 -27.80 -1.37 -0.44
CA VAL A 2 -26.88 -1.10 -1.58
C VAL A 2 -26.01 0.17 -1.39
N THR A 3 -26.52 1.19 -0.70
CA THR A 3 -25.82 2.47 -0.48
C THR A 3 -24.58 2.38 0.42
N VAL A 4 -24.45 1.33 1.26
CA VAL A 4 -23.26 1.07 2.11
C VAL A 4 -22.26 0.13 1.44
N HIS A 5 -22.64 -0.62 0.40
CA HIS A 5 -21.72 -1.50 -0.34
C HIS A 5 -20.76 -0.69 -1.22
N ASN A 6 -21.24 0.38 -1.88
CA ASN A 6 -20.39 1.17 -2.77
C ASN A 6 -19.20 1.84 -2.07
N PRO A 7 -19.35 2.49 -0.89
CA PRO A 7 -18.22 3.02 -0.15
C PRO A 7 -17.29 1.92 0.37
N LEU A 8 -17.83 0.79 0.83
CA LEU A 8 -17.04 -0.34 1.35
C LEU A 8 -16.19 -0.96 0.22
N ILE A 9 -16.80 -1.26 -0.93
CA ILE A 9 -16.11 -1.82 -2.11
C ILE A 9 -15.10 -0.82 -2.66
N ARG A 10 -15.40 0.48 -2.69
CA ARG A 10 -14.44 1.52 -3.10
C ARG A 10 -13.29 1.65 -2.11
N GLY A 11 -13.56 1.52 -0.80
CA GLY A 11 -12.53 1.50 0.23
C GLY A 11 -11.62 0.29 0.08
N LEU A 12 -12.18 -0.91 -0.08
CA LEU A 12 -11.41 -2.14 -0.30
C LEU A 12 -10.63 -2.09 -1.62
N ASN A 13 -11.22 -1.59 -2.70
CA ASN A 13 -10.50 -1.40 -3.96
C ASN A 13 -9.38 -0.36 -3.84
N ALA A 14 -9.59 0.75 -3.12
CA ALA A 14 -8.53 1.73 -2.88
C ALA A 14 -7.37 1.12 -2.08
N ILE A 15 -7.68 0.32 -1.05
CA ILE A 15 -6.69 -0.39 -0.24
C ILE A 15 -5.91 -1.41 -1.08
N VAL A 16 -6.59 -2.21 -1.91
CA VAL A 16 -5.93 -3.20 -2.78
C VAL A 16 -5.08 -2.50 -3.86
N LEU A 17 -5.59 -1.42 -4.46
CA LEU A 17 -4.84 -0.65 -5.46
C LEU A 17 -3.61 0.06 -4.85
N GLN A 18 -3.70 0.50 -3.59
CA GLN A 18 -2.54 1.02 -2.87
C GLN A 18 -1.55 -0.09 -2.52
N ALA A 19 -2.02 -1.31 -2.20
CA ALA A 19 -1.16 -2.45 -1.89
C ALA A 19 -0.19 -2.80 -3.02
N GLU A 20 -0.62 -2.69 -4.27
CA GLU A 20 0.24 -2.92 -5.45
C GLU A 20 1.37 -1.89 -5.57
N GLN A 21 1.18 -0.70 -5.00
CA GLN A 21 2.16 0.40 -5.06
C GLN A 21 3.13 0.40 -3.88
N VAL A 22 2.84 -0.35 -2.80
CA VAL A 22 3.69 -0.46 -1.60
C VAL A 22 5.13 -0.87 -1.93
N PRO A 23 5.41 -1.92 -2.74
CA PRO A 23 6.78 -2.29 -3.07
C PRO A 23 7.55 -1.19 -3.82
N ALA A 24 6.88 -0.44 -4.70
CA ALA A 24 7.51 0.67 -5.41
C ALA A 24 7.78 1.85 -4.48
N GLN A 25 6.87 2.17 -3.57
CA GLN A 25 7.08 3.22 -2.57
C GLN A 25 8.27 2.89 -1.65
N GLU A 26 8.36 1.64 -1.22
CA GLU A 26 9.46 1.11 -0.39
C GLU A 26 10.81 1.09 -1.13
N GLU A 27 10.86 0.48 -2.32
CA GLU A 27 12.10 0.32 -3.11
C GLU A 27 12.66 1.68 -3.53
N TYR A 28 11.81 2.58 -3.99
CA TYR A 28 12.26 3.82 -4.62
C TYR A 28 12.21 5.01 -3.70
N PHE A 29 11.02 5.36 -3.18
CA PHE A 29 10.86 6.60 -2.45
C PHE A 29 11.49 6.51 -1.06
N PHE A 30 11.19 5.46 -0.30
CA PHE A 30 11.75 5.28 1.04
C PHE A 30 13.25 4.99 0.98
N GLY A 31 13.67 4.11 0.07
CA GLY A 31 15.09 3.84 -0.17
C GLY A 31 15.89 5.09 -0.54
N ALA A 32 15.36 5.98 -1.39
CA ALA A 32 16.03 7.22 -1.76
C ALA A 32 16.13 8.21 -0.59
N LEU A 33 15.09 8.31 0.25
CA LEU A 33 15.12 9.12 1.46
C LEU A 33 16.15 8.59 2.47
N ASP A 34 16.18 7.29 2.72
CA ASP A 34 17.15 6.65 3.61
C ASP A 34 18.59 6.83 3.13
N ASN A 35 18.83 6.68 1.83
CA ASN A 35 20.16 6.87 1.25
C ASN A 35 20.67 8.32 1.39
N LYS A 36 19.76 9.30 1.32
CA LYS A 36 20.13 10.71 1.37
C LYS A 36 20.21 11.27 2.79
N TYR A 37 19.25 10.92 3.64
CA TYR A 37 19.07 11.54 4.96
C TYR A 37 19.46 10.63 6.13
N GLY A 38 19.80 9.37 5.85
CA GLY A 38 20.29 8.41 6.83
C GLY A 38 19.39 7.19 6.91
N GLN A 39 20.01 6.02 7.11
CA GLN A 39 19.32 4.74 7.26
C GLN A 39 18.29 4.82 8.39
N GLY A 40 17.09 4.30 8.10
CA GLY A 40 15.96 4.30 9.01
C GLY A 40 15.16 5.60 9.04
N THR A 41 15.37 6.51 8.07
CA THR A 41 14.53 7.71 7.91
C THR A 41 13.07 7.32 7.69
N MET A 42 12.82 6.19 7.02
CA MET A 42 11.49 5.65 6.72
C MET A 42 11.21 4.28 7.38
N GLN A 43 12.01 3.84 8.37
CA GLN A 43 11.87 2.49 8.96
C GLN A 43 10.46 2.20 9.49
N GLN A 44 9.85 3.19 10.15
CA GLN A 44 8.49 3.03 10.67
C GLN A 44 7.49 2.69 9.56
N SER A 45 7.61 3.32 8.37
CA SER A 45 6.73 3.03 7.24
C SER A 45 6.95 1.63 6.69
N PHE A 46 8.19 1.14 6.62
CA PHE A 46 8.47 -0.25 6.26
C PHE A 46 7.82 -1.25 7.24
N ASP A 47 7.99 -1.01 8.55
CA ASP A 47 7.45 -1.91 9.58
C ASP A 47 5.91 -1.94 9.55
N GLU A 48 5.29 -0.79 9.34
CA GLU A 48 3.83 -0.66 9.24
C GLU A 48 3.27 -1.32 7.98
N HIS A 49 3.92 -1.16 6.82
CA HIS A 49 3.53 -1.84 5.58
C HIS A 49 3.59 -3.36 5.74
N ALA A 50 4.67 -3.87 6.34
CA ALA A 50 4.83 -5.31 6.61
C ALA A 50 3.70 -5.86 7.50
N ALA A 51 3.17 -5.04 8.42
CA ALA A 51 2.15 -5.45 9.38
C ALA A 51 0.78 -5.75 8.75
N PHE A 52 0.41 -5.09 7.65
CA PHE A 52 -0.87 -5.33 6.97
C PHE A 52 -0.75 -6.13 5.66
N HIS A 53 0.45 -6.25 5.08
CA HIS A 53 0.65 -6.86 3.75
C HIS A 53 0.06 -8.26 3.63
N SER A 54 0.36 -9.16 4.58
CA SER A 54 -0.11 -10.54 4.54
C SER A 54 -1.64 -10.68 4.63
N GLY A 55 -2.33 -9.71 5.25
CA GLY A 55 -3.80 -9.71 5.29
C GLY A 55 -4.41 -9.25 3.97
N LEU A 56 -3.75 -8.33 3.26
CA LEU A 56 -4.15 -7.92 1.91
C LEU A 56 -3.95 -9.04 0.89
N GLU A 57 -2.87 -9.82 0.99
CA GLU A 57 -2.66 -11.02 0.17
C GLU A 57 -3.79 -12.05 0.36
N LYS A 58 -4.19 -12.30 1.62
CA LYS A 58 -5.32 -13.20 1.94
C LYS A 58 -6.64 -12.68 1.39
N LEU A 59 -6.86 -11.37 1.45
CA LEU A 59 -8.05 -10.74 0.86
C LEU A 59 -8.07 -10.94 -0.66
N ALA A 60 -6.97 -10.63 -1.34
CA ALA A 60 -6.84 -10.80 -2.79
C ALA A 60 -7.07 -12.26 -3.22
N ALA A 61 -6.42 -13.22 -2.54
CA ALA A 61 -6.60 -14.64 -2.81
C ALA A 61 -8.05 -15.10 -2.60
N CYS A 62 -8.71 -14.67 -1.52
CA CYS A 62 -10.12 -14.99 -1.26
C CYS A 62 -11.04 -14.49 -2.38
N LEU A 63 -10.81 -13.26 -2.86
CA LEU A 63 -11.61 -12.68 -3.95
C LEU A 63 -11.33 -13.37 -5.29
N GLN A 64 -10.08 -13.75 -5.56
CA GLN A 64 -9.70 -14.48 -6.76
C GLN A 64 -10.32 -15.88 -6.81
N SER A 65 -10.28 -16.65 -5.71
CA SER A 65 -10.93 -17.97 -5.65
C SER A 65 -12.45 -17.89 -5.81
N CYS A 66 -13.09 -16.84 -5.27
CA CYS A 66 -14.52 -16.60 -5.52
C CYS A 66 -14.79 -16.26 -6.99
N ALA A 67 -13.96 -15.43 -7.62
CA ALA A 67 -14.11 -15.04 -9.02
C ALA A 67 -13.84 -16.21 -9.99
N ALA A 68 -12.97 -17.14 -9.60
CA ALA A 68 -12.67 -18.37 -10.35
C ALA A 68 -13.68 -19.51 -10.10
N GLU A 69 -14.71 -19.28 -9.28
CA GLU A 69 -15.72 -20.28 -8.88
C GLU A 69 -15.12 -21.51 -8.16
N GLU A 70 -13.95 -21.37 -7.56
CA GLU A 70 -13.27 -22.42 -6.77
C GLU A 70 -13.83 -22.54 -5.35
N GLU A 71 -14.32 -21.44 -4.80
CA GLU A 71 -14.99 -21.36 -3.51
C GLU A 71 -16.27 -20.52 -3.60
N GLU A 72 -17.31 -20.91 -2.86
CA GLU A 72 -18.50 -20.06 -2.69
C GLU A 72 -18.21 -18.88 -1.76
N PHE A 73 -18.79 -17.72 -2.10
CA PHE A 73 -18.65 -16.52 -1.29
C PHE A 73 -19.15 -16.75 0.16
N ASN A 74 -18.28 -16.45 1.12
CA ASN A 74 -18.57 -16.56 2.54
C ASN A 74 -18.28 -15.22 3.24
N GLY A 75 -19.34 -14.48 3.56
CA GLY A 75 -19.25 -13.17 4.23
C GLY A 75 -18.49 -13.21 5.57
N PRO A 76 -18.81 -14.12 6.51
CA PRO A 76 -18.04 -14.29 7.73
C PRO A 76 -16.54 -14.51 7.50
N LYS A 77 -16.16 -15.40 6.57
CA LYS A 77 -14.74 -15.62 6.20
C LYS A 77 -14.06 -14.33 5.72
N LEU A 78 -14.75 -13.55 4.88
CA LEU A 78 -14.23 -12.27 4.41
C LEU A 78 -14.01 -11.28 5.55
N VAL A 79 -14.95 -11.20 6.49
CA VAL A 79 -14.81 -10.34 7.69
C VAL A 79 -13.64 -10.79 8.55
N ASP A 80 -13.46 -12.10 8.75
CA ASP A 80 -12.33 -12.64 9.51
C ASP A 80 -10.99 -12.27 8.86
N ILE A 81 -10.90 -12.31 7.53
CA ILE A 81 -9.72 -11.85 6.78
C ILE A 81 -9.49 -10.36 6.99
N ILE A 82 -10.52 -9.51 6.86
CA ILE A 82 -10.42 -8.06 7.07
C ILE A 82 -9.91 -7.74 8.48
N ASN A 83 -10.39 -8.48 9.49
CA ASN A 83 -9.95 -8.31 10.87
C ASN A 83 -8.45 -8.56 11.06
N THR A 84 -7.79 -9.34 10.19
CA THR A 84 -6.35 -9.61 10.31
C THR A 84 -5.44 -8.43 9.98
N PHE A 85 -5.94 -7.43 9.26
CA PHE A 85 -5.13 -6.27 8.84
C PHE A 85 -5.78 -4.91 9.08
N SER A 86 -7.07 -4.86 9.44
CA SER A 86 -7.80 -3.61 9.61
C SER A 86 -7.17 -2.66 10.63
N GLU A 87 -6.78 -3.14 11.81
CA GLU A 87 -6.15 -2.30 12.84
C GLU A 87 -4.74 -1.83 12.43
N PRO A 88 -3.81 -2.71 11.96
CA PRO A 88 -2.53 -2.28 11.40
C PRO A 88 -2.65 -1.27 10.26
N LEU A 89 -3.63 -1.43 9.36
CA LEU A 89 -3.86 -0.52 8.24
C LEU A 89 -4.37 0.85 8.72
N ILE A 90 -5.33 0.88 9.65
CA ILE A 90 -5.83 2.14 10.24
C ILE A 90 -4.69 2.86 10.98
N HIS A 91 -3.86 2.11 11.70
CA HIS A 91 -2.67 2.65 12.36
C HIS A 91 -1.75 3.30 11.32
N HIS A 92 -1.38 2.58 10.26
CA HIS A 92 -0.55 3.09 9.17
C HIS A 92 -1.10 4.37 8.53
N MET A 93 -2.38 4.39 8.15
CA MET A 93 -2.99 5.59 7.56
C MET A 93 -2.95 6.80 8.49
N SER A 94 -3.03 6.56 9.80
CA SER A 94 -2.98 7.61 10.82
C SER A 94 -1.56 8.09 11.09
N SER A 95 -0.60 7.18 11.16
CA SER A 95 0.82 7.47 11.37
C SER A 95 1.46 8.12 10.16
N GLU A 96 1.02 7.79 8.93
CA GLU A 96 1.56 8.32 7.68
C GLU A 96 1.48 9.86 7.65
N ILE A 97 0.41 10.46 8.19
CA ILE A 97 0.28 11.92 8.32
C ILE A 97 1.46 12.50 9.13
N VAL A 98 1.79 11.89 10.27
CA VAL A 98 2.89 12.34 11.12
C VAL A 98 4.23 12.11 10.44
N THR A 99 4.41 10.96 9.77
CA THR A 99 5.63 10.62 9.04
C THR A 99 5.89 11.61 7.89
N ILE A 100 4.89 11.91 7.06
CA ILE A 100 4.98 12.87 5.97
C ILE A 100 5.28 14.27 6.50
N LEU A 101 4.58 14.71 7.56
CA LEU A 101 4.89 15.98 8.22
C LEU A 101 6.32 16.02 8.74
N ALA A 102 6.84 14.90 9.26
CA ALA A 102 8.19 14.83 9.77
C ALA A 102 9.25 15.01 8.66
N LEU A 103 8.91 14.81 7.38
CA LEU A 103 9.80 15.09 6.24
C LEU A 103 10.02 16.59 6.00
N THR A 104 9.18 17.48 6.55
CA THR A 104 9.38 18.93 6.42
C THR A 104 10.62 19.44 7.15
N ARG A 105 11.29 18.59 7.93
CA ARG A 105 12.61 18.86 8.51
C ARG A 105 13.73 18.87 7.46
N PHE A 106 13.48 18.33 6.27
CA PHE A 106 14.41 18.30 5.16
C PHE A 106 14.08 19.38 4.12
N PRO A 107 15.04 19.77 3.26
CA PRO A 107 14.77 20.75 2.20
C PRO A 107 13.67 20.26 1.25
N GLU A 108 12.56 21.00 1.18
CA GLU A 108 11.36 20.63 0.40
C GLU A 108 11.69 20.33 -1.07
N ALA A 109 12.49 21.20 -1.71
CA ALA A 109 12.89 21.01 -3.10
C ALA A 109 13.63 19.68 -3.35
N GLU A 110 14.38 19.20 -2.36
CA GLU A 110 15.12 17.94 -2.47
C GLU A 110 14.22 16.73 -2.24
N VAL A 111 13.31 16.80 -1.27
CA VAL A 111 12.29 15.75 -1.06
C VAL A 111 11.38 15.64 -2.28
N TYR A 112 10.95 16.77 -2.84
CA TYR A 112 10.13 16.81 -4.05
C TYR A 112 10.87 16.24 -5.27
N ALA A 113 12.15 16.59 -5.46
CA ALA A 113 12.96 16.02 -6.53
C ALA A 113 13.12 14.49 -6.39
N ILE A 114 13.27 13.98 -5.17
CA ILE A 114 13.27 12.53 -4.90
C ILE A 114 11.92 11.92 -5.30
N PHE A 115 10.80 12.49 -4.84
CA PHE A 115 9.47 11.99 -5.17
C PHE A 115 9.25 11.91 -6.70
N GLU A 116 9.50 12.99 -7.43
CA GLU A 116 9.35 13.04 -8.90
C GLU A 116 10.23 11.99 -9.62
N SER A 117 11.50 11.89 -9.22
CA SER A 117 12.44 10.95 -9.83
C SER A 117 12.04 9.49 -9.57
N THR A 118 11.63 9.17 -8.34
CA THR A 118 11.24 7.82 -7.93
C THR A 118 9.91 7.40 -8.54
N LEU A 119 8.94 8.32 -8.63
CA LEU A 119 7.67 8.09 -9.33
C LEU A 119 7.91 7.79 -10.83
N THR A 120 8.80 8.55 -11.46
CA THR A 120 9.16 8.34 -12.87
C THR A 120 9.76 6.95 -13.10
N GLU A 121 10.66 6.50 -12.22
CA GLU A 121 11.26 5.16 -12.33
C GLU A 121 10.26 4.04 -12.05
N ALA A 122 9.38 4.21 -11.05
CA ALA A 122 8.30 3.26 -10.79
C ALA A 122 7.35 3.10 -11.99
N LEU A 123 6.95 4.21 -12.61
CA LEU A 123 6.09 4.20 -13.81
C LEU A 123 6.75 3.53 -15.01
N LYS A 124 8.07 3.75 -15.22
CA LYS A 124 8.82 3.08 -16.29
C LYS A 124 8.84 1.57 -16.10
N LYS A 125 9.08 1.06 -14.87
CA LYS A 125 9.06 -0.38 -14.60
C LYS A 125 7.67 -0.99 -14.79
N LEU A 126 6.62 -0.32 -14.32
CA LEU A 126 5.23 -0.77 -14.53
C LEU A 126 4.89 -0.88 -16.03
N HIS A 127 5.30 0.11 -16.83
CA HIS A 127 5.10 0.08 -18.29
C HIS A 127 5.92 -1.03 -18.98
N ALA A 128 7.15 -1.26 -18.54
CA ALA A 128 7.98 -2.34 -19.07
C ALA A 128 7.40 -3.73 -18.73
N ALA A 129 6.83 -3.90 -17.54
CA ALA A 129 6.20 -5.15 -17.12
C ALA A 129 4.93 -5.47 -17.94
N SER A 130 4.14 -4.45 -18.33
CA SER A 130 2.94 -4.66 -19.14
C SER A 130 3.19 -4.95 -20.62
N LEU A 131 4.43 -4.79 -21.10
CA LEU A 131 4.83 -5.07 -22.48
C LEU A 131 5.41 -6.49 -22.66
N VAL A 132 5.57 -7.24 -21.56
CA VAL A 132 6.17 -8.58 -21.53
C VAL A 132 5.12 -9.68 -21.26
N THR A 133 3.85 -9.31 -21.07
CA THR A 133 2.69 -10.21 -20.91
C THR A 133 1.74 -10.09 -22.09
#